data_AF-A0A562UUB3-F1
#
_entry.id   AF-A0A562UUB3-F1
#
_cell.length_a   1.000
_cell.length_b   1.000
_cell.length_c   1.000
_cell.angle_alpha   90.00
_cell.angle_beta   90.00
_cell.angle_gamma   90.00
#
_symmetry.space_group_name_H-M   'P 1'
#
loop_
_entity.id
_entity.type
_entity.pdbx_description
1 polymer ?
#
loop_
_entity_poly.entity_id
_entity_poly.type
_entity_poly.pdbx_seq_one_letter_code
_entity_poly.pdbx_strand_id
1 'polypeptide(L)'
;MTGMVQLFRRGIIAAGITMSLVAVSPAASQSSEGEAQISQEEQVDNGLKNFGYIAGLSRGCVAEDQQMAFERDVMEMNAAITRLLGVDRAFLFSAAFGYGTSVAVEVENCAEILKQYESRSNKFRSAVEGS
;
A
#
# COMPACT_ATOMS: atom_id res chain seq x y z
N MET A 1 -48.21 18.74 22.00
CA MET A 1 -48.53 17.31 21.78
C MET A 1 -47.25 16.53 22.07
N THR A 2 -46.92 16.25 23.33
CA THR A 2 -47.43 15.13 24.17
C THR A 2 -46.93 13.78 23.63
N GLY A 3 -45.83 13.25 24.17
CA GLY A 3 -45.81 12.04 25.00
C GLY A 3 -44.84 11.01 24.39
N MET A 4 -44.24 10.02 25.05
CA MET A 4 -44.39 9.49 26.40
C MET A 4 -43.22 8.53 26.69
N VAL A 5 -42.81 8.47 27.95
CA VAL A 5 -41.74 7.67 28.57
C VAL A 5 -42.14 6.19 28.72
N GLN A 6 -41.19 5.25 28.54
CA GLN A 6 -41.18 3.85 29.02
C GLN A 6 -39.69 3.46 29.18
N LEU A 7 -39.00 3.41 30.33
CA LEU A 7 -39.21 2.78 31.65
C LEU A 7 -39.23 1.23 31.62
N PHE A 8 -38.05 0.61 31.56
CA PHE A 8 -37.81 -0.79 31.96
C PHE A 8 -36.58 -0.83 32.89
N ARG A 9 -36.78 -0.80 34.20
CA ARG A 9 -37.06 -1.92 35.13
C ARG A 9 -35.77 -2.44 35.78
N ARG A 10 -35.59 -1.98 37.02
CA ARG A 10 -34.60 -2.43 38.00
C ARG A 10 -34.89 -3.89 38.39
N GLY A 11 -33.85 -4.71 38.49
CA GLY A 11 -33.85 -5.96 39.25
C GLY A 11 -32.55 -6.04 40.04
N ILE A 12 -32.66 -6.16 41.37
CA ILE A 12 -31.57 -6.35 42.34
C ILE A 12 -31.77 -7.74 42.96
N ILE A 13 -30.69 -8.26 43.57
CA ILE A 13 -30.58 -9.39 44.54
C ILE A 13 -30.17 -10.71 43.84
N ALA A 14 -29.13 -11.48 44.22
CA ALA A 14 -28.50 -11.71 45.52
C ALA A 14 -27.02 -12.15 45.40
N ALA A 15 -26.27 -11.97 46.49
CA ALA A 15 -24.91 -12.44 46.69
C ALA A 15 -24.82 -13.96 46.94
N GLY A 16 -23.73 -14.58 46.49
CA GLY A 16 -23.32 -15.94 46.83
C GLY A 16 -21.80 -16.14 46.61
N ILE A 17 -21.07 -16.27 47.71
CA ILE A 17 -19.60 -16.45 47.78
C ILE A 17 -19.27 -17.93 47.58
N THR A 18 -18.29 -18.28 46.72
CA THR A 18 -17.09 -19.07 47.07
C THR A 18 -16.25 -19.45 45.83
N MET A 19 -14.93 -19.47 46.07
CA MET A 19 -13.90 -20.31 45.44
C MET A 19 -13.22 -19.86 44.11
N SER A 20 -11.97 -19.44 44.28
CA SER A 20 -10.82 -19.54 43.34
C SER A 20 -10.90 -18.82 42.00
N LEU A 21 -10.52 -17.54 42.01
CA LEU A 21 -10.02 -16.84 40.82
C LEU A 21 -8.63 -17.37 40.46
N VAL A 22 -8.56 -18.42 39.65
CA VAL A 22 -7.42 -18.57 38.75
C VAL A 22 -7.63 -17.55 37.65
N ALA A 23 -6.85 -16.47 37.68
CA ALA A 23 -6.78 -15.53 36.56
C ALA A 23 -6.20 -16.26 35.35
N VAL A 24 -7.05 -16.90 34.55
CA VAL A 24 -6.75 -17.17 33.15
C VAL A 24 -6.77 -15.82 32.46
N SER A 25 -5.60 -15.20 32.36
CA SER A 25 -5.37 -14.13 31.41
C SER A 25 -5.68 -14.70 30.01
N PRO A 26 -6.55 -14.07 29.21
CA PRO A 26 -6.67 -14.43 27.80
C PRO A 26 -5.39 -13.99 27.09
N ALA A 27 -4.37 -14.85 27.12
CA ALA A 27 -3.21 -14.76 26.25
C ALA A 27 -3.58 -15.32 24.86
N ALA A 28 -4.52 -14.66 24.18
CA ALA A 28 -4.91 -15.02 22.82
C ALA A 28 -5.57 -13.81 22.14
N SER A 29 -4.79 -12.78 21.81
CA SER A 29 -5.18 -11.73 20.84
C SER A 29 -4.02 -10.87 20.31
N GLN A 30 -2.77 -11.06 20.71
CA GLN A 30 -1.66 -10.21 20.25
C GLN A 30 -1.00 -10.64 18.93
N SER A 31 -1.39 -11.77 18.32
CA SER A 31 -0.76 -12.27 17.09
C SER A 31 -1.36 -11.70 15.79
N SER A 32 -2.59 -11.18 15.81
CA SER A 32 -3.28 -10.78 14.57
C SER A 32 -2.84 -9.41 14.01
N GLU A 33 -2.35 -8.51 14.86
CA GLU A 33 -1.97 -7.15 14.43
C GLU A 33 -0.58 -7.12 13.78
N GLY A 34 0.37 -7.91 14.30
CA GLY A 34 1.71 -8.03 13.74
C GLY A 34 1.73 -8.69 12.36
N GLU A 35 0.99 -9.78 12.17
CA GLU A 35 0.84 -10.42 10.84
C GLU A 35 0.17 -9.50 9.83
N ALA A 36 -0.84 -8.72 10.24
CA ALA A 36 -1.53 -7.77 9.37
C ALA A 36 -0.64 -6.58 8.96
N GLN A 37 0.26 -6.11 9.83
CA GLN A 37 1.22 -5.05 9.51
C GLN A 37 2.30 -5.54 8.54
N ILE A 38 2.89 -6.72 8.80
CA ILE A 38 3.88 -7.33 7.88
C ILE A 38 3.28 -7.53 6.49
N SER A 39 2.04 -8.02 6.42
CA SER A 39 1.33 -8.17 5.15
C SER A 39 1.12 -6.85 4.40
N GLN A 40 0.87 -5.76 5.11
CA GLN A 40 0.70 -4.44 4.49
C GLN A 40 2.03 -3.88 3.97
N GLU A 41 3.12 -4.01 4.73
CA GLU A 41 4.45 -3.58 4.29
C GLU A 41 4.91 -4.37 3.07
N GLU A 42 4.70 -5.68 3.07
CA GLU A 42 5.00 -6.54 1.92
C GLU A 42 4.17 -6.15 0.68
N GLN A 43 2.89 -5.80 0.86
CA GLN A 43 2.05 -5.31 -0.24
C GLN A 43 2.57 -3.99 -0.81
N VAL A 44 3.02 -3.06 0.03
CA VAL A 44 3.65 -1.81 -0.40
C VAL A 44 4.93 -2.10 -1.18
N ASP A 45 5.81 -2.94 -0.65
CA ASP A 45 7.09 -3.27 -1.24
C ASP A 45 6.92 -3.98 -2.58
N ASN A 46 6.01 -4.96 -2.68
CA ASN A 46 5.68 -5.61 -3.94
C ASN A 46 5.02 -4.65 -4.93
N GLY A 47 4.20 -3.71 -4.44
CA GLY A 47 3.66 -2.62 -5.25
C GLY A 47 4.76 -1.76 -5.89
N LEU A 48 5.76 -1.36 -5.10
CA LEU A 48 6.89 -0.55 -5.55
C LEU A 48 7.81 -1.30 -6.52
N LYS A 49 8.10 -2.58 -6.26
CA LYS A 49 8.85 -3.44 -7.21
C LYS A 49 8.14 -3.51 -8.55
N ASN A 50 6.84 -3.83 -8.55
CA ASN A 50 6.07 -3.93 -9.78
C ASN A 50 5.97 -2.58 -10.51
N PHE A 51 5.82 -1.48 -9.76
CA PHE A 51 5.75 -0.16 -10.36
C PHE A 51 7.08 0.25 -11.00
N GLY A 52 8.19 0.07 -10.29
CA GLY A 52 9.53 0.33 -10.83
C GLY A 52 9.80 -0.52 -12.07
N TYR A 53 9.49 -1.81 -12.03
CA TYR A 53 9.67 -2.71 -13.17
C TYR A 53 8.90 -2.25 -14.42
N ILE A 54 7.60 -1.94 -14.28
CA ILE A 54 6.78 -1.45 -15.40
C ILE A 54 7.27 -0.10 -15.92
N ALA A 55 7.75 0.79 -15.05
CA ALA A 55 8.38 2.04 -15.48
C ALA A 55 9.68 1.77 -16.28
N GLY A 56 10.46 0.78 -15.88
CA GLY A 56 11.67 0.36 -16.61
C GLY A 56 11.34 -0.21 -17.99
N LEU A 57 10.35 -1.09 -18.10
CA LEU A 57 9.90 -1.61 -19.40
C LEU A 57 9.36 -0.50 -20.31
N SER A 58 8.59 0.43 -19.74
CA SER A 58 8.01 1.56 -20.47
C SER A 58 9.06 2.46 -21.10
N ARG A 59 10.25 2.54 -20.49
CA ARG A 59 11.38 3.29 -21.04
C ARG A 59 11.82 2.78 -22.42
N GLY A 60 11.69 1.48 -22.68
CA GLY A 60 11.96 0.86 -23.98
C GLY A 60 10.84 1.04 -25.02
N CYS A 61 9.66 1.50 -24.58
CA CYS A 61 8.47 1.67 -25.43
C CYS A 61 8.17 3.12 -25.81
N VAL A 62 8.76 4.10 -25.12
CA VAL A 62 8.60 5.51 -25.46
C VAL A 62 9.49 5.90 -26.66
N ALA A 63 9.00 6.81 -27.50
CA ALA A 63 9.75 7.36 -28.61
C ALA A 63 11.02 8.08 -28.13
N GLU A 64 12.07 8.07 -28.96
CA GLU A 64 13.41 8.58 -28.59
C GLU A 64 13.39 10.04 -28.10
N ASP A 65 12.57 10.88 -28.74
CA ASP A 65 12.39 12.30 -28.40
C ASP A 65 11.60 12.52 -27.09
N GLN A 66 10.85 11.52 -26.61
CA GLN A 66 10.09 11.57 -25.36
C GLN A 66 10.86 11.00 -24.16
N GLN A 67 11.98 10.33 -24.40
CA GLN A 67 12.74 9.60 -23.40
C GLN A 67 13.19 10.46 -22.22
N MET A 68 13.70 11.65 -22.49
CA MET A 68 14.17 12.55 -21.45
C MET A 68 13.03 12.99 -20.53
N ALA A 69 11.88 13.37 -21.11
CA ALA A 69 10.71 13.76 -20.34
C ALA A 69 10.21 12.60 -19.46
N PHE A 70 10.13 11.39 -20.02
CA PHE A 70 9.76 10.19 -19.28
C PHE A 70 10.72 9.91 -18.10
N GLU A 71 12.03 10.00 -18.31
CA GLU A 71 13.01 9.78 -17.23
C GLU A 71 12.89 10.84 -16.12
N ARG A 72 12.58 12.10 -16.47
CA ARG A 72 12.32 13.16 -15.48
C ARG A 72 11.09 12.82 -14.63
N ASP A 73 10.01 12.37 -15.25
CA ASP A 73 8.80 11.94 -14.55
C ASP A 73 9.09 10.78 -13.57
N VAL A 74 9.86 9.78 -14.00
CA VAL A 74 10.27 8.65 -13.13
C VAL A 74 11.15 9.12 -11.96
N MET A 75 12.06 10.07 -12.18
CA MET A 75 12.87 10.66 -11.11
C MET A 75 12.02 11.44 -10.10
N GLU A 76 10.99 12.15 -10.57
CA GLU A 76 10.05 12.85 -9.69
C GLU A 76 9.25 11.86 -8.83
N MET A 77 8.79 10.74 -9.41
CA MET A 77 8.13 9.67 -8.66
C MET A 77 9.05 9.09 -7.58
N ASN A 78 10.32 8.83 -7.91
CA ASN A 78 11.31 8.35 -6.95
C ASN A 78 11.53 9.34 -5.80
N ALA A 79 11.63 10.64 -6.10
CA ALA A 79 11.73 11.68 -5.09
C ALA A 79 10.48 11.74 -4.20
N ALA A 80 9.28 11.56 -4.75
CA ALA A 80 8.05 11.47 -3.98
C ALA A 80 8.02 10.22 -3.08
N ILE A 81 8.40 9.04 -3.59
CA ILE A 81 8.53 7.81 -2.80
C ILE A 81 9.52 8.01 -1.65
N THR A 82 10.66 8.65 -1.91
CA THR A 82 11.65 8.95 -0.86
C THR A 82 11.05 9.77 0.27
N ARG A 83 10.29 10.82 -0.05
CA ARG A 83 9.66 11.71 0.94
C ARG A 83 8.55 11.04 1.74
N LEU A 84 7.75 10.20 1.09
CA LEU A 84 6.55 9.60 1.69
C LEU A 84 6.83 8.27 2.39
N LEU A 85 7.71 7.45 1.82
CA LEU A 85 7.90 6.04 2.19
C LEU A 85 9.33 5.71 2.64
N GLY A 86 10.27 6.65 2.51
CA GLY A 86 11.66 6.51 2.91
C GLY A 86 12.59 6.01 1.79
N VAL A 87 13.89 6.06 2.07
CA VAL A 87 14.97 5.77 1.10
C VAL A 87 15.00 4.30 0.70
N ASP A 88 14.75 3.36 1.61
CA ASP A 88 14.81 1.92 1.30
C ASP A 88 13.75 1.53 0.24
N ARG A 89 12.54 2.07 0.37
CA ARG A 89 11.44 1.86 -0.57
C ARG A 89 11.67 2.59 -1.90
N ALA A 90 12.28 3.76 -1.86
CA ALA A 90 12.73 4.47 -3.05
C ALA A 90 13.82 3.68 -3.81
N PHE A 91 14.77 3.07 -3.08
CA PHE A 91 15.76 2.17 -3.63
C PHE A 91 15.12 0.94 -4.26
N LEU A 92 14.12 0.35 -3.61
CA LEU A 92 13.37 -0.80 -4.13
C LEU A 92 12.73 -0.51 -5.49
N PHE A 93 12.06 0.63 -5.61
CA PHE A 93 11.50 1.13 -6.88
C PHE A 93 12.60 1.34 -7.92
N SER A 94 13.69 2.01 -7.55
CA SER A 94 14.81 2.33 -8.46
C SER A 94 15.51 1.08 -8.99
N ALA A 95 15.73 0.09 -8.14
CA ALA A 95 16.35 -1.19 -8.51
C ALA A 95 15.47 -1.95 -9.51
N ALA A 96 14.16 -2.00 -9.27
CA ALA A 96 13.22 -2.62 -10.19
C ALA A 96 13.12 -1.85 -11.53
N PHE A 97 13.17 -0.52 -11.50
CA PHE A 97 13.28 0.31 -12.70
C PHE A 97 14.54 -0.03 -13.50
N GLY A 98 15.71 -0.04 -12.86
CA GLY A 98 16.96 -0.42 -13.50
C GLY A 98 16.90 -1.81 -14.14
N TYR A 99 16.32 -2.79 -13.44
CA TYR A 99 16.09 -4.12 -14.00
C TYR A 99 15.18 -4.07 -15.24
N GLY A 100 14.04 -3.38 -15.17
CA GLY A 100 13.12 -3.23 -16.30
C GLY A 100 13.77 -2.59 -17.53
N THR A 101 14.67 -1.61 -17.36
CA THR A 101 15.40 -0.99 -18.49
C THR A 101 16.38 -1.94 -19.19
N SER A 102 16.78 -3.03 -18.53
CA SER A 102 17.68 -4.04 -19.11
C SER A 102 16.93 -5.12 -19.91
N VAL A 103 15.61 -5.18 -19.81
CA VAL A 103 14.78 -6.18 -20.49
C VAL A 103 14.46 -5.69 -21.90
N ALA A 104 14.74 -6.53 -22.90
CA ALA A 104 14.31 -6.28 -24.27
C ALA A 104 12.78 -6.42 -24.35
N VAL A 105 12.11 -5.41 -24.90
CA VAL A 105 10.65 -5.37 -25.06
C VAL A 105 10.29 -5.50 -26.53
N GLU A 106 9.49 -6.50 -26.85
CA GLU A 106 8.89 -6.64 -28.19
C GLU A 106 7.85 -5.54 -28.42
N VAL A 107 7.85 -4.95 -29.62
CA VAL A 107 7.00 -3.81 -29.97
C VAL A 107 5.51 -4.11 -29.76
N GLU A 108 5.09 -5.36 -30.00
CA GLU A 108 3.70 -5.79 -29.79
C GLU A 108 3.22 -5.65 -28.33
N ASN A 109 4.14 -5.71 -27.36
CA ASN A 109 3.82 -5.59 -25.95
C ASN A 109 3.76 -4.13 -25.46
N CYS A 110 4.27 -3.19 -26.24
CA CYS A 110 4.43 -1.80 -25.78
C CYS A 110 3.11 -1.10 -25.46
N ALA A 111 2.04 -1.38 -26.20
CA ALA A 111 0.74 -0.78 -25.93
C ALA A 111 0.21 -1.13 -24.53
N GLU A 112 0.35 -2.39 -24.13
CA GLU A 112 -0.11 -2.85 -22.81
C GLU A 112 0.82 -2.34 -21.70
N ILE A 113 2.15 -2.38 -21.91
CA ILE A 113 3.14 -1.88 -20.94
C ILE A 113 2.89 -0.40 -20.63
N LEU A 114 2.73 0.44 -21.66
CA LEU A 114 2.48 1.88 -21.49
C LEU A 114 1.14 2.14 -20.78
N LYS A 115 0.10 1.37 -21.09
CA LYS A 115 -1.20 1.46 -20.40
C LYS A 115 -1.08 1.09 -18.91
N GLN A 116 -0.31 0.06 -18.57
CA GLN A 116 -0.07 -0.31 -17.18
C GLN A 116 0.72 0.76 -16.44
N TYR A 117 1.72 1.37 -17.09
CA TYR A 117 2.47 2.48 -16.52
C TYR A 117 1.60 3.70 -16.27
N GLU A 118 0.78 4.10 -17.25
CA GLU A 118 -0.15 5.21 -17.10
C GLU A 118 -1.12 4.99 -15.93
N SER A 119 -1.73 3.81 -15.85
CA SER A 119 -2.65 3.45 -14.76
C SER A 119 -1.98 3.57 -13.38
N ARG A 120 -0.76 3.04 -13.24
CA ARG A 120 -0.01 3.04 -11.97
C ARG A 120 0.50 4.44 -11.60
N SER A 121 1.02 5.18 -12.57
CA SER A 121 1.52 6.54 -12.38
C SER A 121 0.41 7.51 -11.99
N ASN A 122 -0.75 7.42 -12.62
CA ASN A 122 -1.92 8.22 -12.26
C ASN A 122 -2.41 7.90 -10.85
N LYS A 123 -2.53 6.61 -10.50
CA LYS A 123 -2.90 6.20 -9.14
C LYS A 123 -1.90 6.70 -8.09
N PHE A 124 -0.60 6.63 -8.40
CA PHE A 124 0.44 7.15 -7.51
C PHE A 124 0.31 8.66 -7.33
N ARG A 125 0.23 9.43 -8.42
CA ARG A 125 0.09 10.90 -8.39
C ARG A 125 -1.13 11.34 -7.58
N SER A 126 -2.30 10.73 -7.81
CA SER A 126 -3.51 11.03 -7.03
C SER A 126 -3.35 10.72 -5.54
N ALA A 127 -2.58 9.69 -5.18
CA ALA A 127 -2.28 9.41 -3.78
C ALA A 127 -1.35 10.46 -3.17
N VAL A 128 -0.32 10.90 -3.91
CA VAL A 128 0.62 11.94 -3.45
C VAL A 128 -0.07 13.30 -3.28
N GLU A 129 -0.95 13.70 -4.20
CA GLU A 129 -1.67 14.98 -4.14
C GLU A 129 -2.69 15.07 -3.00
N GLY A 130 -3.17 13.92 -2.52
CA GLY A 130 -4.10 13.82 -1.38
C GLY A 130 -3.43 13.56 -0.03
N SER A 131 -2.09 13.47 0.03
CA SER A 131 -1.30 13.14 1.23
C SER A 131 -0.80 14.36 1.98
#